data_AF-A0A7W0SAM7-F1
#
_entry.id   AF-A0A7W0SAM7-F1
#
_cell.length_a   1.000
_cell.length_b   1.000
_cell.length_c   1.000
_cell.angle_alpha   90.00
_cell.angle_beta   90.00
_cell.angle_gamma   90.00
#
_symmetry.space_group_name_H-M   'P 1'
#
loop_
_entity.id
_entity.type
_entity.pdbx_description
1 polymer ?
#
loop_
_entity_poly.entity_id
_entity_poly.type
_entity_poly.pdbx_seq_one_letter_code
_entity_poly.pdbx_strand_id
1 'polypeptide(L)' 'MFIGVAWPYASGPRHIGHAAGANLPADIFARYHRMAGN' A
#
# COMPACT_ATOMS: atom_id res chain seq x y z
N MET A 1 4.95 1.56 13.88
CA MET A 1 5.28 2.53 12.79
C MET A 1 4.05 2.89 11.93
N PHE A 2 3.91 4.13 11.43
CA PHE A 2 2.77 4.52 10.56
C PHE A 2 3.14 4.36 9.08
N ILE A 3 2.34 3.60 8.33
CA ILE A 3 2.54 3.34 6.89
C ILE A 3 1.25 3.74 6.18
N GLY A 4 1.32 4.82 5.39
CA GLY A 4 0.19 5.35 4.63
C GLY A 4 0.35 5.12 3.13
N VAL A 5 -0.76 4.87 2.44
CA VAL A 5 -0.83 4.80 0.98
C VAL A 5 -1.55 6.03 0.43
N ALA A 6 -1.18 6.46 -0.77
CA ALA A 6 -1.94 7.48 -1.49
C ALA A 6 -3.37 6.97 -1.73
N TRP A 7 -4.37 7.74 -1.30
CA TRP A 7 -5.76 7.36 -1.49
C TRP A 7 -6.11 7.40 -2.99
N PRO A 8 -6.60 6.30 -3.57
CA PRO A 8 -7.10 6.34 -4.94
C PRO A 8 -8.33 7.23 -4.99
N TYR A 9 -8.42 8.09 -6.00
CA TYR A 9 -9.64 8.85 -6.26
C TYR A 9 -10.82 7.89 -6.46
N ALA A 10 -11.97 8.21 -5.84
CA ALA A 10 -13.16 7.36 -5.90
C ALA A 10 -13.83 7.35 -7.29
N SER A 11 -13.48 8.30 -8.16
CA SER A 11 -14.15 8.58 -9.43
C SER A 11 -13.62 7.78 -10.63
N GLY A 12 -13.08 6.58 -10.43
CA GLY A 12 -12.63 5.75 -11.56
C GLY A 12 -12.20 4.33 -11.19
N PRO A 13 -12.22 3.41 -12.17
CA PRO A 13 -11.76 2.04 -11.97
C PRO A 13 -10.25 2.02 -11.69
N ARG A 14 -9.87 1.30 -10.63
CA ARG A 14 -8.46 1.07 -10.29
C ARG A 14 -7.87 0.03 -11.24
N HIS A 15 -6.88 0.42 -12.02
CA HIS A 15 -6.09 -0.51 -12.82
C HIS A 15 -4.89 -1.07 -12.04
N ILE A 16 -4.26 -2.13 -12.56
CA ILE A 16 -3.16 -2.87 -11.91
C ILE A 16 -2.01 -1.96 -11.46
N GLY A 17 -1.74 -0.88 -12.20
CA GLY A 17 -0.76 0.14 -11.83
C GLY A 17 -1.02 0.82 -10.47
N HIS A 18 -2.28 1.00 -10.06
CA HIS A 18 -2.62 1.52 -8.72
C HIS A 18 -2.33 0.50 -7.62
N ALA A 19 -2.53 -0.80 -7.90
CA ALA A 19 -2.18 -1.86 -6.96
C ALA A 19 -0.65 -1.99 -6.85
N ALA A 20 0.04 -2.07 -7.98
CA ALA A 20 1.49 -2.21 -8.06
C ALA A 20 2.25 -0.99 -7.52
N GLY A 21 1.72 0.24 -7.73
CA GLY A 21 2.40 1.47 -7.36
C GLY A 21 2.16 1.94 -5.92
N ALA A 22 0.93 1.82 -5.41
CA ALA A 22 0.56 2.39 -4.11
C ALA A 22 0.31 1.35 -3.03
N ASN A 23 -0.41 0.26 -3.33
CA ASN A 23 -0.94 -0.64 -2.30
C ASN A 23 -0.01 -1.82 -2.00
N LEU A 24 0.56 -2.44 -3.04
CA LEU A 24 1.44 -3.60 -2.92
C LEU A 24 2.77 -3.29 -2.20
N PRO A 25 3.54 -2.26 -2.57
CA PRO A 25 4.79 -1.95 -1.87
C PRO A 25 4.57 -1.58 -0.41
N ALA A 26 3.49 -0.87 -0.10
CA ALA A 26 3.13 -0.52 1.27
C ALA A 26 2.72 -1.74 2.10
N ASP A 27 2.00 -2.70 1.53
CA ASP A 27 1.65 -3.95 2.22
C ASP A 27 2.88 -4.82 2.50
N ILE A 28 3.81 -4.94 1.55
CA ILE A 28 5.07 -5.67 1.75
C ILE A 28 5.87 -5.05 2.91
N PHE A 29 6.00 -3.73 2.92
CA PHE A 29 6.73 -3.01 3.95
C PHE A 29 6.06 -3.11 5.34
N ALA A 30 4.73 -3.03 5.37
CA ALA A 30 3.96 -3.22 6.61
C ALA A 30 4.10 -4.64 7.17
N ARG A 31 4.11 -5.66 6.31
CA ARG A 31 4.35 -7.05 6.73
C ARG A 31 5.77 -7.24 7.25
N TYR A 32 6.76 -6.69 6.58
CA TYR A 32 8.15 -6.72 7.03
C TYR A 32 8.29 -6.13 8.45
N HIS A 33 7.77 -4.93 8.67
CA HIS A 33 7.86 -4.28 9.98
C HIS A 33 7.07 -5.02 11.07
N ARG A 34 5.90 -5.58 10.74
CA ARG A 34 5.13 -6.40 11.69
C ARG A 34 5.88 -7.68 12.08
N MET A 35 6.53 -8.34 11.13
CA MET A 35 7.35 -9.53 11.42
C MET A 35 8.63 -9.19 12.18
N ALA A 36 9.18 -7.99 11.97
CA ALA A 36 10.35 -7.48 12.68
C ALA A 36 10.03 -6.94 14.10
N GLY A 37 8.78 -6.97 14.55
CA GLY A 37 8.37 -6.58 15.90
C GLY A 37 8.17 -5.07 16.13
N ASN A 38 7.80 -4.31 15.10
CA ASN A 38 7.62 -2.84 15.11
C ASN A 38 6.21 -2.39 14.64
#